data_AF-A0A9W9ISH6-F1
#
_entry.id   AF-A0A9W9ISH6-F1
#
_cell.length_a   1.000
_cell.length_b   1.000
_cell.length_c   1.000
_cell.angle_alpha   90.00
_cell.angle_beta   90.00
_cell.angle_gamma   90.00
#
_symmetry.space_group_name_H-M   'P 1'
#
loop_
_entity.id
_entity.type
_entity.pdbx_description
1 polymer ?
#
loop_
_entity_poly.entity_id
_entity_poly.type
_entity_poly.pdbx_seq_one_letter_code
_entity_poly.pdbx_strand_id
1 'polypeptide(L)'
;MSKRAADAAADQSAALKAGERPVGDGPPDEVGEFEDEFEDEFESEDEILEAGVDGRPDAEREEEEKEAMDVDKETFIPGRTKLAPGETLSPDPSTYDMLHTLSTPWPCLSFDIVPDKLGDNRKTYPATVYAVAGTQAEGGRAKDNELMVLKMSGLSKMEKEGEDSGEESDSDDDMGEPILEHKSIPLGSTTNRIRCHQTPSQSADYTKPPQTLTATWLENAQVLIHDVTPHLASFDVPGTVIPPSASKPLSTLRMHKTEGYALDWSPLQPLGKLLTGDNDGLIYATSRTEGGGWVTDTRPFTGHTSSVEELQWSPNEKNVFASASSDGSVKVWDVRSKSRKPAVDVQVSSTDVNVMSWSNQTFHLLATGADDGQWAVWDLRHWKPNAAAPSFQITASPVASFDFHKEPITSIEWHPLDDSVVTVGSADNTVTLWDLAVELDDEESRQAGMADIPPQLLFVHYMESVKEVHWQAQMPGTLMATGGNGFSVFKTISV
;
A
#
# COMPACT_ATOMS: atom_id res chain seq x y z
N MET A 1 -27.97 22.59 21.08
CA MET A 1 -28.45 23.68 21.95
C MET A 1 -28.25 25.00 21.22
N SER A 2 -29.26 25.87 21.21
CA SER A 2 -29.24 27.20 20.58
C SER A 2 -29.43 28.29 21.65
N LYS A 3 -28.87 29.47 21.39
CA LYS A 3 -29.45 30.79 21.70
C LYS A 3 -29.22 31.64 20.44
N ARG A 4 -30.19 31.97 19.56
CA ARG A 4 -31.43 32.80 19.67
C ARG A 4 -31.15 34.23 20.15
N ALA A 5 -31.76 35.30 19.62
CA ALA A 5 -32.91 35.54 18.72
C ALA A 5 -32.75 36.98 18.14
N ALA A 6 -33.61 37.62 17.32
CA ALA A 6 -35.03 37.47 17.00
C ALA A 6 -35.32 38.30 15.72
N ASP A 7 -36.07 37.77 14.74
CA ASP A 7 -37.48 38.13 14.40
C ASP A 7 -37.58 39.30 13.38
N ALA A 8 -38.48 39.34 12.40
CA ALA A 8 -39.80 38.71 12.27
C ALA A 8 -40.29 38.63 10.81
N ALA A 9 -41.24 37.71 10.61
CA ALA A 9 -42.41 37.71 9.70
C ALA A 9 -42.16 37.55 8.18
N ALA A 10 -42.48 36.39 7.60
CA ALA A 10 -43.81 35.95 7.09
C ALA A 10 -44.10 36.56 5.69
N ASP A 11 -44.63 35.89 4.67
CA ASP A 11 -45.35 34.64 4.59
C ASP A 11 -45.38 34.19 3.10
N GLN A 12 -45.45 32.87 2.90
CA GLN A 12 -46.19 32.13 1.85
C GLN A 12 -46.06 32.38 0.33
N SER A 13 -46.08 31.21 -0.35
CA SER A 13 -46.60 30.90 -1.70
C SER A 13 -45.74 31.32 -2.89
N ALA A 14 -45.78 30.67 -4.05
CA ALA A 14 -46.12 29.31 -4.47
C ALA A 14 -45.42 29.15 -5.83
N ALA A 15 -45.22 27.89 -6.22
CA ALA A 15 -44.76 27.51 -7.54
C ALA A 15 -45.56 28.17 -8.67
N LEU A 16 -44.97 28.29 -9.86
CA LEU A 16 -45.47 27.67 -11.09
C LEU A 16 -44.53 27.91 -12.28
N LYS A 17 -44.58 26.93 -13.19
CA LYS A 17 -43.79 26.77 -14.41
C LYS A 17 -44.35 27.58 -15.60
N ALA A 18 -43.43 27.82 -16.54
CA ALA A 18 -43.56 27.74 -18.00
C ALA A 18 -44.37 28.80 -18.78
N GLY A 19 -43.70 29.35 -19.79
CA GLY A 19 -44.21 29.32 -21.16
C GLY A 19 -44.57 30.66 -21.80
N GLU A 20 -43.95 30.88 -22.96
CA GLU A 20 -44.47 31.63 -24.12
C GLU A 20 -44.12 33.12 -24.31
N ARG A 21 -43.39 33.34 -25.41
CA ARG A 21 -43.28 34.59 -26.19
C ARG A 21 -44.60 34.88 -26.90
N PRO A 22 -44.83 36.15 -27.26
CA PRO A 22 -45.30 36.44 -28.61
C PRO A 22 -44.46 37.50 -29.35
N VAL A 23 -44.41 37.31 -30.67
CA VAL A 23 -43.74 38.12 -31.71
C VAL A 23 -44.66 39.28 -32.13
N GLY A 24 -44.10 40.37 -32.65
CA GLY A 24 -44.85 41.42 -33.34
C GLY A 24 -43.98 42.17 -34.37
N ASP A 25 -44.44 42.12 -35.62
CA ASP A 25 -43.83 42.53 -36.90
C ASP A 25 -43.57 44.04 -37.11
N GLY A 26 -42.68 44.36 -38.08
CA GLY A 26 -42.71 45.65 -38.81
C GLY A 26 -41.40 46.08 -39.51
N PRO A 27 -41.30 46.14 -40.86
CA PRO A 27 -40.06 46.34 -41.66
C PRO A 27 -40.01 47.75 -42.36
N PRO A 28 -39.20 48.03 -43.43
CA PRO A 28 -37.77 47.79 -43.74
C PRO A 28 -37.02 49.03 -44.33
N ASP A 29 -35.76 48.79 -44.77
CA ASP A 29 -34.95 49.48 -45.82
C ASP A 29 -34.26 50.83 -45.51
N GLU A 30 -32.92 50.85 -45.54
CA GLU A 30 -32.14 51.49 -46.62
C GLU A 30 -30.61 51.29 -46.49
N VAL A 31 -29.98 51.28 -47.66
CA VAL A 31 -28.60 50.94 -48.05
C VAL A 31 -27.62 52.13 -47.95
N GLY A 32 -26.30 51.88 -47.93
CA GLY A 32 -25.32 52.86 -48.44
C GLY A 32 -23.89 52.79 -47.88
N GLU A 33 -22.94 52.50 -48.77
CA GLU A 33 -21.47 52.41 -48.65
C GLU A 33 -20.77 53.73 -48.23
N PHE A 34 -19.53 53.67 -47.72
CA PHE A 34 -18.40 54.54 -48.13
C PHE A 34 -17.05 54.00 -47.58
N GLU A 35 -16.04 54.03 -48.46
CA GLU A 35 -14.63 53.66 -48.27
C GLU A 35 -13.86 54.68 -47.42
N ASP A 36 -12.71 54.31 -46.85
CA ASP A 36 -11.57 55.22 -46.70
C ASP A 36 -10.24 54.46 -46.85
N GLU A 37 -9.38 55.06 -47.67
CA GLU A 37 -8.09 54.64 -48.22
C GLU A 37 -7.03 55.57 -47.61
N PHE A 38 -6.11 55.07 -46.78
CA PHE A 38 -4.82 55.73 -46.53
C PHE A 38 -3.73 54.70 -46.14
N GLU A 39 -2.73 54.65 -47.00
CA GLU A 39 -1.42 54.01 -46.88
C GLU A 39 -0.52 54.70 -45.82
N ASP A 40 0.30 53.87 -45.16
CA ASP A 40 1.72 53.99 -44.77
C ASP A 40 2.27 55.19 -43.96
N GLU A 41 2.84 54.92 -42.77
CA GLU A 41 4.30 55.04 -42.48
C GLU A 41 4.65 54.82 -40.98
N PHE A 42 5.60 53.89 -40.74
CA PHE A 42 6.52 53.62 -39.61
C PHE A 42 6.45 54.45 -38.30
N GLU A 43 6.39 53.77 -37.13
CA GLU A 43 7.18 54.13 -35.92
C GLU A 43 7.55 52.88 -35.06
N SER A 44 8.87 52.71 -34.86
CA SER A 44 9.63 52.05 -33.76
C SER A 44 9.29 50.66 -33.23
N GLU A 45 10.29 49.76 -33.32
CA GLU A 45 10.54 48.66 -32.38
C GLU A 45 10.79 49.22 -30.97
N ASP A 46 9.73 49.32 -30.15
CA ASP A 46 9.88 49.34 -28.71
C ASP A 46 9.28 48.03 -28.18
N GLU A 47 10.15 47.15 -27.69
CA GLU A 47 9.82 46.01 -26.84
C GLU A 47 8.95 46.53 -25.69
N ILE A 48 7.65 46.22 -25.72
CA ILE A 48 6.77 46.40 -24.57
C ILE A 48 7.19 45.34 -23.55
N LEU A 49 8.12 45.71 -22.66
CA LEU A 49 8.39 44.95 -21.44
C LEU A 49 7.12 45.05 -20.59
N GLU A 50 6.33 43.99 -20.59
CA GLU A 50 5.14 43.84 -19.74
C GLU A 50 5.61 43.68 -18.29
N ALA A 51 5.87 44.80 -17.62
CA ALA A 51 6.23 44.80 -16.21
C ALA A 51 5.05 44.22 -15.42
N GLY A 52 5.30 43.13 -14.69
CA GLY A 52 4.36 42.54 -13.75
C GLY A 52 3.86 43.56 -12.71
N VAL A 53 2.84 43.16 -11.93
CA VAL A 53 2.08 44.01 -10.99
C VAL A 53 2.94 44.77 -9.93
N ASP A 54 4.23 44.45 -9.81
CA ASP A 54 5.22 45.08 -8.92
C ASP A 54 6.29 45.94 -9.64
N GLY A 55 6.27 46.03 -10.97
CA GLY A 55 7.13 46.92 -11.76
C GLY A 55 8.56 46.41 -12.01
N ARG A 56 8.83 45.11 -11.78
CA ARG A 56 10.15 44.49 -12.06
C ARG A 56 10.13 43.75 -13.42
N PRO A 57 11.29 43.62 -14.11
CA PRO A 57 11.40 42.82 -15.34
C PRO A 57 11.18 41.33 -15.05
N ASP A 58 10.45 40.63 -15.92
CA ASP A 58 10.18 39.20 -15.76
C ASP A 58 11.45 38.34 -15.63
N ALA A 59 12.53 38.73 -16.31
CA ALA A 59 13.82 38.04 -16.20
C ALA A 59 14.41 38.08 -14.77
N GLU A 60 14.26 39.20 -14.04
CA GLU A 60 14.73 39.30 -12.65
C GLU A 60 13.84 38.47 -11.71
N ARG A 61 12.55 38.33 -12.03
CA ARG A 61 11.62 37.47 -11.28
C ARG A 61 11.88 36.00 -11.53
N GLU A 62 12.13 35.61 -12.78
CA GLU A 62 12.50 34.24 -13.14
C GLU A 62 13.86 33.85 -12.58
N GLU A 63 14.81 34.78 -12.47
CA GLU A 63 16.09 34.56 -11.79
C GLU A 63 15.92 34.45 -10.27
N GLU A 64 15.10 35.28 -9.62
CA GLU A 64 14.77 35.13 -8.19
C GLU A 64 14.00 33.83 -7.91
N GLU A 65 13.06 33.44 -8.79
CA GLU A 65 12.34 32.16 -8.68
C GLU A 65 13.28 30.97 -8.92
N LYS A 66 14.26 31.07 -9.84
CA LYS A 66 15.30 30.05 -10.03
C LYS A 66 16.28 29.97 -8.86
N GLU A 67 16.73 31.09 -8.30
CA GLU A 67 17.57 31.13 -7.11
C GLU A 67 16.82 30.64 -5.86
N ALA A 68 15.51 30.93 -5.74
CA ALA A 68 14.65 30.39 -4.70
C ALA A 68 14.33 28.89 -4.90
N MET A 69 14.47 28.37 -6.12
CA MET A 69 14.34 26.96 -6.49
C MET A 69 15.70 26.23 -6.53
N ASP A 70 16.78 26.81 -6.01
CA ASP A 70 18.04 26.07 -5.85
C ASP A 70 17.86 25.04 -4.70
N VAL A 71 17.19 23.94 -5.06
CA VAL A 71 16.97 22.79 -4.18
C VAL A 71 18.33 22.15 -3.96
N ASP A 72 18.78 22.11 -2.70
CA ASP A 72 19.97 21.37 -2.33
C ASP A 72 19.86 19.93 -2.85
N LYS A 73 20.75 19.56 -3.78
CA LYS A 73 20.76 18.25 -4.45
C LYS A 73 21.52 17.20 -3.66
N GLU A 74 21.90 17.48 -2.41
CA GLU A 74 22.55 16.48 -1.57
C GLU A 74 21.63 15.27 -1.32
N THR A 75 22.13 14.08 -1.63
CA THR A 75 21.41 12.83 -1.38
C THR A 75 21.17 12.64 0.10
N PHE A 76 19.91 12.53 0.50
CA PHE A 76 19.55 12.23 1.88
C PHE A 76 19.93 10.77 2.21
N ILE A 77 20.82 10.59 3.18
CA ILE A 77 21.17 9.27 3.71
C ILE A 77 20.57 9.15 5.13
N PRO A 78 19.63 8.22 5.35
CA PRO A 78 19.06 7.97 6.67
C PRO A 78 20.16 7.76 7.72
N GLY A 79 20.02 8.45 8.86
CA GLY A 79 20.96 8.36 9.99
C GLY A 79 22.23 9.23 9.85
N ARG A 80 22.59 9.68 8.64
CA ARG A 80 23.71 10.62 8.42
C ARG A 80 23.23 12.06 8.24
N THR A 81 22.17 12.23 7.46
CA THR A 81 21.56 13.55 7.20
C THR A 81 20.39 13.75 8.16
N LYS A 82 20.29 14.95 8.76
CA LYS A 82 19.14 15.33 9.59
C LYS A 82 18.47 16.54 8.95
N LEU A 83 17.18 16.41 8.68
CA LEU A 83 16.37 17.51 8.19
C LEU A 83 16.33 18.63 9.23
N ALA A 84 16.64 19.85 8.82
CA ALA A 84 16.42 21.04 9.61
C ALA A 84 14.90 21.34 9.72
N PRO A 85 14.45 22.08 10.75
CA PRO A 85 13.06 22.47 10.86
C PRO A 85 12.59 23.25 9.61
N GLY A 86 11.65 22.69 8.86
CA GLY A 86 11.08 23.29 7.65
C GLY A 86 11.62 22.71 6.33
N GLU A 87 12.63 21.84 6.37
CA GLU A 87 13.07 21.09 5.19
C GLU A 87 12.14 19.90 4.92
N THR A 88 11.90 19.64 3.63
CA THR A 88 11.10 18.51 3.15
C THR A 88 11.89 17.71 2.13
N LEU A 89 11.80 16.38 2.20
CA LEU A 89 12.39 15.51 1.19
C LEU A 89 11.50 15.45 -0.05
N SER A 90 12.10 15.66 -1.22
CA SER A 90 11.51 15.32 -2.51
C SER A 90 12.20 14.06 -3.06
N PRO A 91 11.45 13.13 -3.67
CA PRO A 91 12.04 12.01 -4.37
C PRO A 91 12.77 12.51 -5.62
N ASP A 92 13.92 11.94 -5.94
CA ASP A 92 14.58 12.12 -7.23
C ASP A 92 13.84 11.30 -8.30
N PRO A 93 13.11 11.93 -9.25
CA PRO A 93 12.32 11.22 -10.24
C PRO A 93 13.13 10.28 -11.13
N SER A 94 14.42 10.57 -11.36
CA SER A 94 15.29 9.78 -12.23
C SER A 94 15.55 8.35 -11.71
N THR A 95 15.31 8.13 -10.41
CA THR A 95 15.51 6.86 -9.72
C THR A 95 14.27 5.94 -9.76
N TYR A 96 13.16 6.42 -10.32
CA TYR A 96 11.91 5.69 -10.45
C TYR A 96 11.52 5.53 -11.92
N ASP A 97 11.07 4.33 -12.30
CA ASP A 97 10.32 4.15 -13.55
C ASP A 97 8.85 4.58 -13.38
N MET A 98 8.31 4.51 -12.16
CA MET A 98 6.94 4.91 -11.82
C MET A 98 6.89 5.34 -10.35
N LEU A 99 6.23 6.45 -10.04
CA LEU A 99 5.97 6.88 -8.67
C LEU A 99 4.66 7.68 -8.61
N HIS A 100 3.67 7.16 -7.89
CA HIS A 100 2.37 7.80 -7.72
C HIS A 100 1.92 7.74 -6.27
N THR A 101 1.49 8.88 -5.73
CA THR A 101 0.91 8.96 -4.39
C THR A 101 -0.59 9.22 -4.50
N LEU A 102 -1.41 8.36 -3.88
CA LEU A 102 -2.86 8.44 -3.92
C LEU A 102 -3.43 8.53 -2.51
N SER A 103 -4.18 9.59 -2.22
CA SER A 103 -4.75 9.85 -0.90
C SER A 103 -6.11 9.19 -0.72
N THR A 104 -6.35 8.63 0.47
CA THR A 104 -7.65 8.09 0.90
C THR A 104 -8.34 9.00 1.91
N PRO A 105 -9.67 8.87 2.11
CA PRO A 105 -10.40 9.66 3.12
C PRO A 105 -9.88 9.45 4.55
N TRP A 106 -9.32 8.27 4.82
CA TRP A 106 -8.78 7.86 6.09
C TRP A 106 -7.46 7.11 5.89
N PRO A 107 -6.51 7.20 6.83
CA PRO A 107 -5.32 6.37 6.79
C PRO A 107 -5.70 4.90 6.89
N CYS A 108 -4.93 4.05 6.23
CA CYS A 108 -5.07 2.61 6.30
C CYS A 108 -3.85 2.05 7.02
N LEU A 109 -4.07 1.26 8.08
CA LEU A 109 -2.96 0.56 8.74
C LEU A 109 -2.51 -0.63 7.89
N SER A 110 -3.46 -1.24 7.17
CA SER A 110 -3.20 -2.44 6.40
C SER A 110 -3.97 -2.48 5.09
N PHE A 111 -3.35 -3.10 4.10
CA PHE A 111 -3.94 -3.40 2.81
C PHE A 111 -3.39 -4.73 2.27
N ASP A 112 -3.99 -5.23 1.20
CA ASP A 112 -3.49 -6.38 0.47
C ASP A 112 -3.80 -6.24 -1.03
N ILE A 113 -2.91 -6.75 -1.87
CA ILE A 113 -3.01 -6.65 -3.32
C ILE A 113 -3.94 -7.74 -3.84
N VAL A 114 -4.90 -7.35 -4.67
CA VAL A 114 -5.84 -8.29 -5.28
C VAL A 114 -5.34 -8.66 -6.68
N PRO A 115 -5.12 -9.96 -6.96
CA PRO A 115 -4.81 -10.40 -8.32
C PRO A 115 -5.96 -10.08 -9.28
N ASP A 116 -5.60 -9.48 -10.41
CA ASP A 116 -6.50 -9.03 -11.46
C ASP A 116 -6.43 -9.93 -12.72
N LYS A 117 -7.23 -9.59 -13.73
CA LYS A 117 -7.35 -10.34 -14.99
C LYS A 117 -6.57 -9.72 -16.15
N LEU A 118 -5.72 -8.72 -15.90
CA LEU A 118 -4.95 -8.00 -16.91
C LEU A 118 -3.70 -8.77 -17.36
N GLY A 119 -3.43 -9.91 -16.72
CA GLY A 119 -2.31 -10.80 -17.04
C GLY A 119 -1.12 -10.62 -16.10
N ASP A 120 -0.17 -11.54 -16.22
CA ASP A 120 1.07 -11.55 -15.42
C ASP A 120 2.23 -10.92 -16.21
N ASN A 121 3.28 -10.50 -15.51
CA ASN A 121 4.47 -9.86 -16.09
C ASN A 121 4.12 -8.59 -16.90
N ARG A 122 3.18 -7.78 -16.41
CA ARG A 122 2.77 -6.53 -17.05
C ARG A 122 3.89 -5.49 -16.93
N LYS A 123 4.30 -4.94 -18.07
CA LYS A 123 5.36 -3.92 -18.19
C LYS A 123 4.92 -2.67 -18.97
N THR A 124 3.68 -2.66 -19.44
CA THR A 124 3.11 -1.57 -20.24
C THR A 124 2.43 -0.55 -19.34
N TYR A 125 2.54 0.72 -19.73
CA TYR A 125 1.89 1.85 -19.07
C TYR A 125 0.73 2.40 -19.93
N PRO A 126 -0.26 3.08 -19.33
CA PRO A 126 -0.46 3.26 -17.89
C PRO A 126 -0.83 1.94 -17.20
N ALA A 127 -0.30 1.73 -16.01
CA ALA A 127 -0.57 0.55 -15.21
C ALA A 127 -1.86 0.69 -14.39
N THR A 128 -2.33 -0.45 -13.88
CA THR A 128 -3.49 -0.54 -13.00
C THR A 128 -3.22 -1.56 -11.90
N VAL A 129 -3.57 -1.21 -10.67
CA VAL A 129 -3.43 -2.03 -9.46
C VAL A 129 -4.76 -2.09 -8.74
N TYR A 130 -5.15 -3.28 -8.29
CA TYR A 130 -6.32 -3.50 -7.44
C TYR A 130 -5.86 -3.91 -6.05
N ALA A 131 -6.53 -3.39 -5.02
CA ALA A 131 -6.18 -3.69 -3.63
C ALA A 131 -7.43 -3.66 -2.75
N VAL A 132 -7.30 -4.19 -1.54
CA VAL A 132 -8.27 -3.99 -0.45
C VAL A 132 -7.56 -3.35 0.73
N ALA A 133 -8.22 -2.43 1.41
CA ALA A 133 -7.65 -1.72 2.56
C ALA A 133 -8.68 -1.55 3.66
N GLY A 134 -8.22 -1.45 4.90
CA GLY A 134 -9.07 -1.14 6.04
C GLY A 134 -8.68 0.19 6.68
N THR A 135 -9.68 1.03 6.95
CA THR A 135 -9.44 2.37 7.49
C THR A 135 -9.19 2.37 8.99
N GLN A 136 -8.58 3.47 9.47
CA GLN A 136 -8.34 3.81 10.87
C GLN A 136 -9.01 5.15 11.23
N ALA A 137 -10.34 5.18 11.20
CA ALA A 137 -11.11 6.30 11.72
C ALA A 137 -11.22 6.18 13.25
N GLU A 138 -10.50 7.02 13.98
CA GLU A 138 -10.42 6.95 15.45
C GLU A 138 -11.48 7.78 16.19
N GLY A 139 -11.61 7.50 17.49
CA GLY A 139 -12.36 8.31 18.45
C GLY A 139 -13.85 8.44 18.12
N GLY A 140 -14.36 9.68 18.10
CA GLY A 140 -15.78 9.95 17.81
C GLY A 140 -16.25 9.58 16.40
N ARG A 141 -15.33 9.17 15.51
CA ARG A 141 -15.59 8.82 14.11
C ARG A 141 -15.39 7.33 13.83
N ALA A 142 -15.33 6.47 14.86
CA ALA A 142 -15.18 5.02 14.70
C ALA A 142 -16.25 4.35 13.81
N LYS A 143 -17.44 4.95 13.70
CA LYS A 143 -18.53 4.50 12.80
C LYS A 143 -18.27 4.76 11.31
N ASP A 144 -17.28 5.59 11.00
CA ASP A 144 -16.89 5.96 9.63
C ASP A 144 -15.82 5.00 9.09
N ASN A 145 -15.46 3.96 9.86
CA ASN A 145 -14.56 2.92 9.40
C ASN A 145 -15.18 2.08 8.28
N GLU A 146 -14.37 1.71 7.31
CA GLU A 146 -14.76 0.96 6.14
C GLU A 146 -13.65 0.02 5.65
N LEU A 147 -14.08 -1.06 5.00
CA LEU A 147 -13.24 -1.84 4.11
C LEU A 147 -13.38 -1.20 2.73
N MET A 148 -12.26 -0.72 2.19
CA MET A 148 -12.18 -0.15 0.86
C MET A 148 -11.71 -1.20 -0.13
N VAL A 149 -12.44 -1.36 -1.23
CA VAL A 149 -11.98 -2.08 -2.42
C VAL A 149 -11.49 -1.02 -3.39
N LEU A 150 -10.22 -1.07 -3.76
CA LEU A 150 -9.50 -0.02 -4.48
C LEU A 150 -9.17 -0.46 -5.90
N LYS A 151 -9.23 0.50 -6.83
CA LYS A 151 -8.65 0.42 -8.17
C LYS A 151 -7.87 1.70 -8.43
N MET A 152 -6.56 1.55 -8.62
CA MET A 152 -5.64 2.62 -8.99
C MET A 152 -5.29 2.43 -10.46
N SER A 153 -5.67 3.38 -11.32
CA SER A 153 -5.43 3.33 -12.77
C SER A 153 -4.79 4.62 -13.27
N GLY A 154 -4.30 4.64 -14.51
CA GLY A 154 -3.59 5.81 -15.02
C GLY A 154 -2.17 5.95 -14.43
N LEU A 155 -1.61 4.87 -13.87
CA LEU A 155 -0.28 4.90 -13.28
C LEU A 155 0.76 4.94 -14.40
N SER A 156 1.16 6.13 -14.82
CA SER A 156 2.08 6.38 -15.94
C SER A 156 3.55 6.19 -15.55
N LYS A 157 4.42 6.08 -16.55
CA LYS A 157 5.87 6.05 -16.38
C LYS A 157 6.36 7.48 -16.05
N MET A 158 7.42 7.61 -15.25
CA MET A 158 8.08 8.90 -15.03
C MET A 158 8.74 9.38 -16.34
N GLU A 159 8.62 10.68 -16.65
CA GLU A 159 9.38 11.32 -17.72
C GLU A 159 10.84 11.48 -17.31
N LYS A 160 11.78 11.08 -18.17
CA LYS A 160 13.22 11.26 -17.92
C LYS A 160 13.68 12.52 -18.62
N GLU A 161 14.13 13.52 -17.87
CA GLU A 161 14.76 14.71 -18.43
C GLU A 161 15.99 14.30 -19.26
N GLY A 162 15.93 14.47 -20.59
CA GLY A 162 17.05 14.23 -21.50
C GLY A 162 16.87 13.14 -22.57
N GLU A 163 15.72 12.47 -22.65
CA GLU A 163 15.32 11.81 -23.89
C GLU A 163 14.76 12.88 -24.85
N ASP A 164 15.66 13.50 -25.63
CA ASP A 164 15.31 14.19 -26.88
C ASP A 164 14.57 13.17 -27.77
N SER A 165 13.24 13.10 -27.67
CA SER A 165 12.42 12.51 -28.70
C SER A 165 12.38 13.50 -29.88
N GLY A 166 13.45 13.46 -30.68
CA GLY A 166 13.50 14.03 -32.03
C GLY A 166 12.60 13.28 -33.03
N GLU A 167 11.48 12.75 -32.56
CA GLU A 167 10.37 12.31 -33.39
C GLU A 167 9.17 13.09 -32.90
N GLU A 168 8.66 13.98 -33.76
CA GLU A 168 7.32 14.55 -33.59
C GLU A 168 6.31 13.40 -33.64
N SER A 169 6.08 12.80 -32.47
CA SER A 169 4.88 12.04 -32.20
C SER A 169 3.83 13.08 -31.83
N ASP A 170 2.99 13.45 -32.80
CA ASP A 170 1.67 14.06 -32.58
C ASP A 170 0.75 13.07 -31.83
N SER A 171 1.19 12.57 -30.68
CA SER A 171 0.32 12.00 -29.68
C SER A 171 0.32 12.98 -28.53
N ASP A 172 -0.77 13.75 -28.43
CA ASP A 172 -1.30 14.19 -27.15
C ASP A 172 -1.59 12.96 -26.27
N ASP A 173 -0.56 12.16 -25.96
CA ASP A 173 -0.62 11.12 -24.95
C ASP A 173 -0.64 11.87 -23.63
N ASP A 174 -1.84 12.37 -23.33
CA ASP A 174 -2.28 12.90 -22.06
C ASP A 174 -1.86 11.88 -21.00
N MET A 175 -0.67 12.06 -20.42
CA MET A 175 -0.11 11.28 -19.32
C MET A 175 -0.96 11.60 -18.09
N GLY A 176 -2.21 11.14 -18.13
CA GLY A 176 -3.26 11.57 -17.23
C GLY A 176 -2.92 11.30 -15.78
N GLU A 177 -3.42 12.17 -14.89
CA GLU A 177 -3.25 12.03 -13.46
C GLU A 177 -3.71 10.64 -12.96
N PRO A 178 -3.03 10.05 -11.97
CA PRO A 178 -3.41 8.76 -11.43
C PRO A 178 -4.79 8.84 -10.79
N ILE A 179 -5.65 7.86 -11.10
CA ILE A 179 -7.05 7.83 -10.64
C ILE A 179 -7.19 6.76 -9.56
N LEU A 180 -7.68 7.17 -8.37
CA LEU A 180 -8.11 6.28 -7.31
C LEU A 180 -9.63 6.14 -7.28
N GLU A 181 -10.14 5.01 -7.75
CA GLU A 181 -11.54 4.62 -7.54
C GLU A 181 -11.65 3.68 -6.32
N HIS A 182 -12.67 3.87 -5.48
CA HIS A 182 -12.94 2.93 -4.38
C HIS A 182 -14.43 2.59 -4.23
N LYS A 183 -14.70 1.41 -3.67
CA LYS A 183 -16.01 0.98 -3.17
C LYS A 183 -15.89 0.62 -1.69
N SER A 184 -16.84 1.07 -0.89
CA SER A 184 -16.77 0.91 0.56
C SER A 184 -17.76 -0.11 1.10
N ILE A 185 -17.30 -0.89 2.09
CA ILE A 185 -18.12 -1.75 2.94
C ILE A 185 -17.99 -1.23 4.38
N PRO A 186 -19.07 -0.75 5.02
CA PRO A 186 -19.00 -0.22 6.39
C PRO A 186 -18.49 -1.25 7.40
N LEU A 187 -17.59 -0.82 8.28
CA LEU A 187 -17.05 -1.61 9.38
C LEU A 187 -17.50 -1.01 10.72
N GLY A 188 -17.64 -1.89 11.72
CA GLY A 188 -18.05 -1.49 13.07
C GLY A 188 -16.90 -1.03 13.98
N SER A 189 -15.66 -1.05 13.49
CA SER A 189 -14.44 -0.73 14.23
C SER A 189 -13.31 -0.46 13.24
N THR A 190 -12.23 0.13 13.75
CA THR A 190 -10.90 0.23 13.13
C THR A 190 -10.37 -1.13 12.67
N THR A 191 -9.61 -1.11 11.57
CA THR A 191 -9.00 -2.32 11.00
C THR A 191 -7.51 -2.42 11.34
N ASN A 192 -7.14 -3.43 12.10
CA ASN A 192 -5.75 -3.69 12.47
C ASN A 192 -4.98 -4.38 11.34
N ARG A 193 -5.61 -5.38 10.68
CA ARG A 193 -5.04 -6.07 9.53
C ARG A 193 -6.12 -6.52 8.54
N ILE A 194 -5.81 -6.49 7.26
CA ILE A 194 -6.65 -7.07 6.21
C ILE A 194 -5.80 -7.93 5.27
N ARG A 195 -6.34 -9.11 4.91
CA ARG A 195 -5.76 -10.00 3.90
C ARG A 195 -6.84 -10.50 2.96
N CYS A 196 -6.52 -10.57 1.69
CA CYS A 196 -7.39 -11.12 0.66
C CYS A 196 -7.01 -12.57 0.32
N HIS A 197 -8.00 -13.32 -0.16
CA HIS A 197 -7.81 -14.68 -0.68
C HIS A 197 -8.68 -14.84 -1.90
N GLN A 198 -8.04 -15.03 -3.04
CA GLN A 198 -8.75 -15.30 -4.28
C GLN A 198 -8.82 -16.80 -4.51
N THR A 199 -10.05 -17.34 -4.50
CA THR A 199 -10.24 -18.74 -4.86
C THR A 199 -9.87 -18.95 -6.33
N PRO A 200 -9.12 -20.00 -6.69
CA PRO A 200 -8.85 -20.32 -8.09
C PRO A 200 -10.18 -20.43 -8.83
N SER A 201 -10.24 -19.92 -10.06
CA SER A 201 -11.46 -19.98 -10.88
C SER A 201 -11.91 -21.43 -11.04
N GLN A 202 -12.94 -21.84 -10.29
CA GLN A 202 -13.48 -23.19 -10.35
C GLN A 202 -14.38 -23.39 -11.59
N SER A 203 -14.73 -22.32 -12.30
CA SER A 203 -15.59 -22.40 -13.47
C SER A 203 -14.78 -22.47 -14.76
N ALA A 204 -15.06 -23.48 -15.59
CA ALA A 204 -14.72 -23.50 -17.01
C ALA A 204 -15.35 -22.31 -17.80
N ASP A 205 -16.17 -21.51 -17.12
CA ASP A 205 -16.70 -20.24 -17.57
C ASP A 205 -15.74 -19.10 -17.19
N TYR A 206 -14.87 -18.74 -18.13
CA TYR A 206 -13.92 -17.63 -18.00
C TYR A 206 -14.59 -16.25 -17.87
N THR A 207 -15.92 -16.17 -18.06
CA THR A 207 -16.66 -14.91 -17.95
C THR A 207 -16.90 -14.49 -16.50
N LYS A 208 -16.84 -15.41 -15.53
CA LYS A 208 -17.04 -15.08 -14.11
C LYS A 208 -15.70 -14.82 -13.43
N PRO A 209 -15.54 -13.68 -12.71
CA PRO A 209 -14.34 -13.45 -11.92
C PRO A 209 -14.19 -14.51 -10.83
N PRO A 210 -12.94 -14.88 -10.50
CA PRO A 210 -12.68 -15.71 -9.33
C PRO A 210 -13.23 -15.02 -8.09
N GLN A 211 -13.74 -15.81 -7.14
CA GLN A 211 -14.27 -15.23 -5.91
C GLN A 211 -13.10 -14.70 -5.05
N THR A 212 -13.13 -13.41 -4.74
CA THR A 212 -12.18 -12.76 -3.84
C THR A 212 -12.82 -12.58 -2.48
N LEU A 213 -12.26 -13.27 -1.49
CA LEU A 213 -12.63 -13.13 -0.09
C LEU A 213 -11.65 -12.18 0.60
N THR A 214 -12.11 -11.49 1.62
CA THR A 214 -11.25 -10.75 2.54
C THR A 214 -11.48 -11.23 3.96
N ALA A 215 -10.43 -11.24 4.78
CA ALA A 215 -10.55 -11.28 6.22
C ALA A 215 -10.06 -9.95 6.78
N THR A 216 -10.85 -9.35 7.65
CA THR A 216 -10.57 -8.06 8.27
C THR A 216 -10.54 -8.26 9.78
N TRP A 217 -9.39 -8.01 10.37
CA TRP A 217 -9.16 -8.09 11.81
C TRP A 217 -9.41 -6.74 12.46
N LEU A 218 -10.33 -6.69 13.41
CA LEU A 218 -10.81 -5.46 14.03
C LEU A 218 -10.36 -5.31 15.48
N GLU A 219 -10.17 -4.07 15.93
CA GLU A 219 -9.83 -3.71 17.33
C GLU A 219 -10.86 -4.24 18.35
N ASN A 220 -12.11 -4.46 17.93
CA ASN A 220 -13.16 -5.01 18.80
C ASN A 220 -13.11 -6.55 18.98
N ALA A 221 -11.95 -7.18 18.72
CA ALA A 221 -11.68 -8.62 18.81
C ALA A 221 -12.52 -9.49 17.85
N GLN A 222 -13.00 -8.92 16.74
CA GLN A 222 -13.75 -9.65 15.71
C GLN A 222 -12.97 -9.76 14.43
N VAL A 223 -13.18 -10.87 13.73
CA VAL A 223 -12.73 -11.04 12.34
C VAL A 223 -13.94 -11.10 11.45
N LEU A 224 -13.98 -10.23 10.45
CA LEU A 224 -15.04 -10.24 9.46
C LEU A 224 -14.53 -10.85 8.18
N ILE A 225 -15.29 -11.78 7.61
CA ILE A 225 -15.03 -12.32 6.28
C ILE A 225 -16.04 -11.74 5.31
N HIS A 226 -15.58 -11.06 4.26
CA HIS A 226 -16.44 -10.50 3.21
C HIS A 226 -16.15 -11.14 1.85
N ASP A 227 -17.15 -11.10 0.97
CA ASP A 227 -16.98 -11.37 -0.46
C ASP A 227 -16.97 -10.02 -1.20
N VAL A 228 -15.79 -9.64 -1.70
CA VAL A 228 -15.59 -8.36 -2.39
C VAL A 228 -15.72 -8.49 -3.91
N THR A 229 -16.00 -9.69 -4.43
CA THR A 229 -16.15 -9.95 -5.87
C THR A 229 -17.15 -9.02 -6.55
N PRO A 230 -18.34 -8.72 -5.97
CA PRO A 230 -19.28 -7.77 -6.59
C PRO A 230 -18.74 -6.34 -6.67
N HIS A 231 -17.88 -5.95 -5.73
CA HIS A 231 -17.28 -4.61 -5.67
C HIS A 231 -16.18 -4.48 -6.73
N LEU A 232 -15.32 -5.48 -6.85
CA LEU A 232 -14.29 -5.55 -7.90
C LEU A 232 -14.93 -5.51 -9.30
N ALA A 233 -15.93 -6.35 -9.55
CA ALA A 233 -16.61 -6.39 -10.85
C ALA A 233 -17.32 -5.07 -11.22
N SER A 234 -17.67 -4.25 -10.23
CA SER A 234 -18.33 -2.96 -10.47
C SER A 234 -17.42 -1.91 -11.11
N PHE A 235 -16.10 -2.07 -11.03
CA PHE A 235 -15.16 -1.16 -11.68
C PHE A 235 -15.07 -1.37 -13.20
N ASP A 236 -15.34 -2.58 -13.66
CA ASP A 236 -15.19 -2.95 -15.07
C ASP A 236 -16.49 -2.78 -15.86
N VAL A 237 -17.63 -2.73 -15.16
CA VAL A 237 -18.96 -2.68 -15.77
C VAL A 237 -19.71 -1.44 -15.31
N PRO A 238 -19.70 -0.35 -16.10
CA PRO A 238 -20.43 0.88 -15.79
C PRO A 238 -21.91 0.63 -15.51
N GLY A 239 -22.45 1.29 -14.48
CA GLY A 239 -23.85 1.13 -14.07
C GLY A 239 -24.15 -0.13 -13.26
N THR A 240 -23.14 -0.93 -12.89
CA THR A 240 -23.34 -2.08 -11.98
C THR A 240 -23.84 -1.61 -10.62
N VAL A 241 -25.02 -2.11 -10.24
CA VAL A 241 -25.59 -1.89 -8.90
C VAL A 241 -25.12 -3.01 -7.98
N ILE A 242 -24.28 -2.66 -7.00
CA ILE A 242 -23.86 -3.59 -5.95
C ILE A 242 -25.07 -3.85 -5.04
N PRO A 243 -25.50 -5.12 -4.87
CA PRO A 243 -26.65 -5.40 -4.02
C PRO A 243 -26.30 -5.09 -2.55
N PRO A 244 -27.23 -4.53 -1.75
CA PRO A 244 -26.97 -4.21 -0.34
C PRO A 244 -26.55 -5.43 0.51
N SER A 245 -26.87 -6.64 0.06
CA SER A 245 -26.41 -7.88 0.69
C SER A 245 -24.92 -8.16 0.51
N ALA A 246 -24.25 -7.58 -0.49
CA ALA A 246 -22.83 -7.76 -0.73
C ALA A 246 -21.97 -7.07 0.34
N SER A 247 -22.49 -6.03 0.99
CA SER A 247 -21.81 -5.35 2.11
C SER A 247 -21.98 -6.10 3.44
N LYS A 248 -22.69 -7.23 3.48
CA LYS A 248 -22.83 -8.03 4.70
C LYS A 248 -21.67 -9.04 4.79
N PRO A 249 -21.09 -9.23 5.98
CA PRO A 249 -20.08 -10.25 6.17
C PRO A 249 -20.68 -11.65 5.93
N LEU A 250 -19.93 -12.50 5.22
CA LEU A 250 -20.23 -13.93 5.09
C LEU A 250 -20.10 -14.64 6.43
N SER A 251 -19.16 -14.19 7.26
CA SER A 251 -18.96 -14.71 8.62
C SER A 251 -18.39 -13.63 9.53
N THR A 252 -18.77 -13.72 10.81
CA THR A 252 -18.13 -12.95 11.88
C THR A 252 -17.55 -13.92 12.89
N LEU A 253 -16.23 -13.96 12.97
CA LEU A 253 -15.50 -14.83 13.89
C LEU A 253 -15.33 -14.09 15.23
N ARG A 254 -15.74 -14.74 16.32
CA ARG A 254 -15.85 -14.14 17.67
C ARG A 254 -15.18 -15.01 18.75
N MET A 255 -14.14 -15.73 18.37
CA MET A 255 -13.41 -16.65 19.25
C MET A 255 -12.35 -15.96 20.10
N HIS A 256 -11.81 -14.83 19.61
CA HIS A 256 -10.81 -14.03 20.31
C HIS A 256 -11.45 -13.15 21.39
N LYS A 257 -10.70 -12.86 22.44
CA LYS A 257 -11.14 -12.04 23.58
C LYS A 257 -10.48 -10.66 23.61
N THR A 258 -9.31 -10.57 23.01
CA THR A 258 -8.56 -9.34 22.78
C THR A 258 -8.45 -9.12 21.28
N GLU A 259 -8.07 -7.90 20.90
CA GLU A 259 -7.62 -7.64 19.54
C GLU A 259 -6.29 -8.34 19.24
N GLY A 260 -5.74 -8.04 18.08
CA GLY A 260 -4.59 -8.69 17.47
C GLY A 260 -4.21 -8.00 16.17
N TYR A 261 -3.14 -8.49 15.56
CA TYR A 261 -2.69 -8.04 14.25
C TYR A 261 -2.46 -9.22 13.30
N ALA A 262 -2.07 -10.39 13.81
CA ALA A 262 -1.70 -11.52 12.97
C ALA A 262 -2.88 -12.17 12.23
N LEU A 263 -2.77 -12.24 10.90
CA LEU A 263 -3.81 -12.74 10.00
C LEU A 263 -3.18 -13.29 8.72
N ASP A 264 -3.51 -14.53 8.33
CA ASP A 264 -3.01 -15.08 7.07
C ASP A 264 -3.88 -16.19 6.46
N TRP A 265 -3.98 -16.18 5.12
CA TRP A 265 -4.69 -17.16 4.32
C TRP A 265 -3.74 -18.24 3.80
N SER A 266 -4.15 -19.50 3.88
CA SER A 266 -3.32 -20.59 3.38
C SER A 266 -3.29 -20.60 1.85
N PRO A 267 -2.12 -20.43 1.21
CA PRO A 267 -2.01 -20.47 -0.25
C PRO A 267 -2.30 -21.88 -0.82
N LEU A 268 -2.16 -22.91 0.03
CA LEU A 268 -2.34 -24.31 -0.35
C LEU A 268 -3.74 -24.87 -0.05
N GLN A 269 -4.69 -24.04 0.38
CA GLN A 269 -6.08 -24.43 0.63
C GLN A 269 -7.05 -23.54 -0.17
N PRO A 270 -7.31 -23.88 -1.46
CA PRO A 270 -8.07 -23.05 -2.40
C PRO A 270 -9.45 -22.58 -1.91
N LEU A 271 -10.16 -23.39 -1.12
CA LEU A 271 -11.49 -23.01 -0.60
C LEU A 271 -11.43 -21.87 0.43
N GLY A 272 -10.29 -21.66 1.09
CA GLY A 272 -10.09 -20.69 2.15
C GLY A 272 -9.85 -21.38 3.49
N LYS A 273 -8.63 -21.21 4.01
CA LYS A 273 -8.26 -21.57 5.38
C LYS A 273 -7.46 -20.42 5.97
N LEU A 274 -7.94 -19.90 7.08
CA LEU A 274 -7.48 -18.67 7.72
C LEU A 274 -6.83 -18.99 9.06
N LEU A 275 -5.69 -18.36 9.34
CA LEU A 275 -5.11 -18.26 10.67
C LEU A 275 -5.33 -16.86 11.23
N THR A 276 -5.54 -16.81 12.55
CA THR A 276 -5.77 -15.58 13.28
C THR A 276 -5.08 -15.63 14.64
N GLY A 277 -4.35 -14.59 15.00
CA GLY A 277 -3.64 -14.46 16.29
C GLY A 277 -4.05 -13.22 17.06
N ASP A 278 -4.11 -13.31 18.38
CA ASP A 278 -4.46 -12.18 19.27
C ASP A 278 -3.34 -11.79 20.24
N ASN A 279 -3.57 -10.69 20.95
CA ASN A 279 -2.66 -10.14 21.96
C ASN A 279 -2.46 -11.05 23.19
N ASP A 280 -3.34 -12.04 23.39
CA ASP A 280 -3.23 -13.04 24.46
C ASP A 280 -2.33 -14.24 24.06
N GLY A 281 -1.73 -14.22 22.87
CA GLY A 281 -0.87 -15.31 22.38
C GLY A 281 -1.65 -16.50 21.82
N LEU A 282 -2.95 -16.35 21.56
CA LEU A 282 -3.82 -17.42 21.09
C LEU A 282 -3.97 -17.38 19.57
N ILE A 283 -3.76 -18.53 18.93
CA ILE A 283 -3.92 -18.64 17.48
C ILE A 283 -5.08 -19.59 17.17
N TYR A 284 -5.98 -19.20 16.27
CA TYR A 284 -7.09 -20.03 15.81
C TYR A 284 -6.98 -20.31 14.32
N ALA A 285 -7.47 -21.48 13.92
CA ALA A 285 -7.61 -21.85 12.52
C ALA A 285 -9.10 -21.92 12.16
N THR A 286 -9.47 -21.28 11.07
CA THR A 286 -10.85 -21.28 10.53
C THR A 286 -10.83 -21.76 9.09
N SER A 287 -11.64 -22.75 8.75
CA SER A 287 -11.71 -23.31 7.40
C SER A 287 -13.08 -23.07 6.78
N ARG A 288 -13.10 -22.77 5.49
CA ARG A 288 -14.32 -22.74 4.70
C ARG A 288 -14.76 -24.15 4.37
N THR A 289 -16.05 -24.40 4.51
CA THR A 289 -16.70 -25.66 4.12
C THR A 289 -17.11 -25.62 2.65
N GLU A 290 -17.28 -26.78 2.02
CA GLU A 290 -17.77 -26.88 0.64
C GLU A 290 -19.15 -26.23 0.44
N GLY A 291 -19.99 -26.21 1.48
CA GLY A 291 -21.28 -25.52 1.49
C GLY A 291 -21.19 -23.99 1.63
N GLY A 292 -19.99 -23.40 1.64
CA GLY A 292 -19.75 -21.96 1.76
C GLY A 292 -19.78 -21.41 3.19
N GLY A 293 -20.12 -22.24 4.19
CA GLY A 293 -20.05 -21.88 5.60
C GLY A 293 -18.63 -21.93 6.17
N TRP A 294 -18.44 -21.47 7.40
CA TRP A 294 -17.14 -21.36 8.07
C TRP A 294 -17.11 -22.16 9.37
N VAL A 295 -16.01 -22.84 9.63
CA VAL A 295 -15.80 -23.61 10.86
C VAL A 295 -14.47 -23.22 11.48
N THR A 296 -14.55 -22.72 12.71
CA THR A 296 -13.37 -22.42 13.54
C THR A 296 -13.10 -23.58 14.48
N ASP A 297 -11.82 -23.95 14.61
CA ASP A 297 -11.39 -24.91 15.60
C ASP A 297 -11.63 -24.41 17.04
N THR A 298 -12.23 -25.23 17.88
CA THR A 298 -12.62 -24.82 19.24
C THR A 298 -11.45 -24.69 20.22
N ARG A 299 -10.27 -25.23 19.90
CA ARG A 299 -9.07 -25.17 20.75
C ARG A 299 -8.02 -24.30 20.07
N PRO A 300 -7.52 -23.23 20.70
CA PRO A 300 -6.43 -22.46 20.12
C PRO A 300 -5.12 -23.24 20.10
N PHE A 301 -4.20 -22.82 19.23
CA PHE A 301 -2.77 -23.08 19.41
C PHE A 301 -2.24 -22.16 20.49
N THR A 302 -1.42 -22.72 21.38
CA THR A 302 -0.94 -22.03 22.58
C THR A 302 0.54 -22.30 22.76
N GLY A 303 1.33 -21.25 22.98
CA GLY A 303 2.78 -21.40 23.16
C GLY A 303 3.50 -20.07 23.28
N HIS A 304 3.00 -19.02 22.64
CA HIS A 304 3.47 -17.66 22.89
C HIS A 304 3.09 -17.18 24.29
N THR A 305 3.94 -16.32 24.85
CA THR A 305 3.75 -15.70 26.16
C THR A 305 3.37 -14.22 26.08
N SER A 306 3.28 -13.68 24.86
CA SER A 306 2.86 -12.33 24.55
C SER A 306 2.05 -12.31 23.25
N SER A 307 1.74 -11.12 22.76
CA SER A 307 0.96 -10.87 21.53
C SER A 307 1.53 -11.59 20.31
N VAL A 308 0.65 -12.14 19.47
CA VAL A 308 1.03 -12.69 18.16
C VAL A 308 0.91 -11.58 17.12
N GLU A 309 2.05 -11.15 16.59
CA GLU A 309 2.15 -10.00 15.69
C GLU A 309 2.04 -10.41 14.21
N GLU A 310 2.59 -11.57 13.86
CA GLU A 310 2.55 -12.08 12.48
C GLU A 310 2.27 -13.58 12.41
N LEU A 311 1.55 -13.99 11.35
CA LEU A 311 1.30 -15.38 11.00
C LEU A 311 1.59 -15.58 9.51
N GLN A 312 2.26 -16.67 9.16
CA GLN A 312 2.45 -17.07 7.76
C GLN A 312 2.26 -18.57 7.63
N TRP A 313 1.31 -18.99 6.81
CA TRP A 313 1.24 -20.35 6.33
C TRP A 313 2.50 -20.70 5.55
N SER A 314 2.94 -21.94 5.68
CA SER A 314 4.03 -22.43 4.85
C SER A 314 3.60 -22.42 3.39
N PRO A 315 4.43 -21.87 2.48
CA PRO A 315 4.13 -21.83 1.05
C PRO A 315 4.17 -23.22 0.38
N ASN A 316 4.84 -24.21 1.01
CA ASN A 316 4.97 -25.57 0.47
C ASN A 316 4.33 -26.68 1.31
N GLU A 317 4.06 -26.44 2.60
CA GLU A 317 3.50 -27.44 3.51
C GLU A 317 2.11 -27.03 4.03
N LYS A 318 1.05 -27.59 3.45
CA LYS A 318 -0.38 -27.22 3.69
C LYS A 318 -0.88 -27.27 5.14
N ASN A 319 -0.10 -27.86 6.05
CA ASN A 319 -0.45 -28.07 7.46
C ASN A 319 0.49 -27.32 8.41
N VAL A 320 1.51 -26.65 7.87
CA VAL A 320 2.54 -25.98 8.66
C VAL A 320 2.34 -24.48 8.54
N PHE A 321 2.56 -23.77 9.63
CA PHE A 321 2.61 -22.31 9.65
C PHE A 321 3.65 -21.85 10.67
N ALA A 322 4.08 -20.61 10.56
CA ALA A 322 4.95 -19.94 11.49
C ALA A 322 4.23 -18.75 12.12
N SER A 323 4.68 -18.35 13.31
CA SER A 323 4.22 -17.14 13.99
C SER A 323 5.38 -16.37 14.58
N ALA A 324 5.27 -15.04 14.58
CA ALA A 324 6.14 -14.11 15.29
C ALA A 324 5.37 -13.41 16.41
N SER A 325 6.07 -12.98 17.46
CA SER A 325 5.45 -12.45 18.66
C SER A 325 6.31 -11.41 19.37
N SER A 326 5.62 -10.55 20.13
CA SER A 326 6.20 -9.66 21.13
C SER A 326 6.99 -10.38 22.24
N ASP A 327 6.93 -11.70 22.35
CA ASP A 327 7.84 -12.44 23.25
C ASP A 327 9.26 -12.62 22.69
N GLY A 328 9.54 -12.07 21.50
CA GLY A 328 10.83 -12.12 20.81
C GLY A 328 11.12 -13.47 20.13
N SER A 329 10.13 -14.37 20.09
CA SER A 329 10.27 -15.70 19.51
C SER A 329 9.54 -15.86 18.18
N VAL A 330 10.10 -16.72 17.33
CA VAL A 330 9.40 -17.31 16.20
C VAL A 330 9.13 -18.78 16.49
N LYS A 331 7.91 -19.22 16.21
CA LYS A 331 7.47 -20.59 16.43
C LYS A 331 6.92 -21.20 15.14
N VAL A 332 7.22 -22.48 14.91
CA VAL A 332 6.67 -23.26 13.78
C VAL A 332 5.72 -24.31 14.31
N TRP A 333 4.58 -24.45 13.64
CA TRP A 333 3.44 -25.22 14.11
C TRP A 333 2.99 -26.23 13.06
N ASP A 334 2.39 -27.33 13.52
CA ASP A 334 1.70 -28.27 12.66
C ASP A 334 0.24 -28.39 13.12
N VAL A 335 -0.71 -28.03 12.26
CA VAL A 335 -2.14 -28.06 12.59
C VAL A 335 -2.69 -29.45 12.83
N ARG A 336 -1.98 -30.50 12.40
CA ARG A 336 -2.33 -31.90 12.68
C ARG A 336 -1.99 -32.29 14.12
N SER A 337 -1.11 -31.53 14.78
CA SER A 337 -0.68 -31.83 16.13
C SER A 337 -1.82 -31.68 17.13
N LYS A 338 -2.16 -32.78 17.81
CA LYS A 338 -3.24 -32.80 18.81
C LYS A 338 -2.93 -31.97 20.05
N SER A 339 -1.65 -31.73 20.34
CA SER A 339 -1.22 -30.90 21.48
C SER A 339 -1.42 -29.41 21.21
N ARG A 340 -1.51 -29.00 19.93
CA ARG A 340 -1.55 -27.59 19.49
C ARG A 340 -0.44 -26.73 20.14
N LYS A 341 0.70 -27.37 20.35
CA LYS A 341 1.96 -26.76 20.81
C LYS A 341 2.90 -26.60 19.61
N PRO A 342 3.84 -25.64 19.67
CA PRO A 342 4.80 -25.44 18.60
C PRO A 342 5.66 -26.70 18.44
N ALA A 343 6.00 -27.02 17.18
CA ALA A 343 6.98 -28.05 16.86
C ALA A 343 8.41 -27.52 16.98
N VAL A 344 8.59 -26.21 16.73
CA VAL A 344 9.86 -25.49 16.83
C VAL A 344 9.60 -24.18 17.56
N ASP A 345 10.46 -23.83 18.49
CA ASP A 345 10.37 -22.64 19.32
C ASP A 345 11.77 -22.01 19.45
N VAL A 346 11.94 -20.80 18.92
CA VAL A 346 13.24 -20.16 18.74
C VAL A 346 13.15 -18.69 19.15
N GLN A 347 13.98 -18.30 20.12
CA GLN A 347 14.19 -16.88 20.43
C GLN A 347 15.07 -16.27 19.33
N VAL A 348 14.54 -15.33 18.57
CA VAL A 348 15.24 -14.69 17.44
C VAL A 348 15.64 -13.25 17.75
N SER A 349 14.93 -12.58 18.65
CA SER A 349 15.23 -11.22 19.12
C SER A 349 15.12 -11.11 20.65
N SER A 350 15.75 -10.09 21.23
CA SER A 350 15.53 -9.67 22.62
C SER A 350 14.38 -8.65 22.77
N THR A 351 13.87 -8.14 21.65
CA THR A 351 12.75 -7.20 21.52
C THR A 351 11.58 -7.89 20.81
N ASP A 352 10.47 -7.17 20.66
CA ASP A 352 9.27 -7.66 19.98
C ASP A 352 9.58 -7.97 18.51
N VAL A 353 9.14 -9.13 18.03
CA VAL A 353 9.24 -9.49 16.60
C VAL A 353 7.91 -9.15 15.97
N ASN A 354 7.86 -8.02 15.27
CA ASN A 354 6.65 -7.39 14.75
C ASN A 354 6.17 -8.05 13.45
N VAL A 355 7.09 -8.44 12.58
CA VAL A 355 6.76 -8.92 11.23
C VAL A 355 7.65 -10.07 10.77
N MET A 356 7.16 -10.83 9.80
CA MET A 356 7.81 -12.01 9.28
C MET A 356 7.33 -12.33 7.87
N SER A 357 8.25 -12.73 6.99
CA SER A 357 7.94 -13.16 5.63
C SER A 357 8.63 -14.48 5.30
N TRP A 358 7.85 -15.46 4.83
CA TRP A 358 8.36 -16.77 4.42
C TRP A 358 8.64 -16.77 2.92
N SER A 359 9.86 -17.12 2.50
CA SER A 359 10.22 -17.10 1.09
C SER A 359 9.40 -18.10 0.28
N ASN A 360 8.78 -17.61 -0.82
CA ASN A 360 7.99 -18.41 -1.77
C ASN A 360 8.86 -19.22 -2.75
N GLN A 361 10.14 -18.86 -2.90
CA GLN A 361 11.06 -19.54 -3.80
C GLN A 361 11.95 -20.51 -3.03
N THR A 362 12.46 -20.06 -1.88
CA THR A 362 13.40 -20.82 -1.06
C THR A 362 12.76 -21.12 0.30
N PHE A 363 11.90 -22.14 0.33
CA PHE A 363 10.99 -22.48 1.44
C PHE A 363 11.61 -22.74 2.82
N HIS A 364 12.94 -22.79 2.93
CA HIS A 364 13.62 -22.91 4.21
C HIS A 364 14.10 -21.57 4.75
N LEU A 365 13.91 -20.47 4.01
CA LEU A 365 14.25 -19.12 4.43
C LEU A 365 13.04 -18.38 4.96
N LEU A 366 13.31 -17.62 6.03
CA LEU A 366 12.35 -16.78 6.72
C LEU A 366 13.02 -15.46 7.04
N ALA A 367 12.38 -14.34 6.74
CA ALA A 367 12.83 -13.02 7.16
C ALA A 367 11.96 -12.53 8.33
N THR A 368 12.56 -11.81 9.28
CA THR A 368 11.87 -11.23 10.44
C THR A 368 12.31 -9.79 10.67
N GLY A 369 11.41 -8.94 11.12
CA GLY A 369 11.69 -7.58 11.57
C GLY A 369 11.29 -7.37 13.02
N ALA A 370 12.11 -6.66 13.78
CA ALA A 370 11.93 -6.41 15.20
C ALA A 370 11.66 -4.92 15.53
N ASP A 371 11.28 -4.67 16.77
CA ASP A 371 10.91 -3.35 17.28
C ASP A 371 12.09 -2.38 17.45
N ASP A 372 13.31 -2.91 17.54
CA ASP A 372 14.55 -2.11 17.59
C ASP A 372 15.09 -1.71 16.20
N GLY A 373 14.34 -2.02 15.13
CA GLY A 373 14.75 -1.75 13.75
C GLY A 373 15.69 -2.79 13.16
N GLN A 374 16.07 -3.83 13.91
CA GLN A 374 16.84 -4.93 13.33
C GLN A 374 15.93 -5.84 12.51
N TRP A 375 16.46 -6.30 11.38
CA TRP A 375 15.84 -7.38 10.62
C TRP A 375 16.88 -8.42 10.23
N ALA A 376 16.42 -9.66 10.08
CA ALA A 376 17.30 -10.80 9.87
C ALA A 376 16.64 -11.89 9.01
N VAL A 377 17.49 -12.69 8.38
CA VAL A 377 17.12 -13.85 7.58
C VAL A 377 17.59 -15.12 8.28
N TRP A 378 16.73 -16.13 8.33
CA TRP A 378 16.92 -17.37 9.06
C TRP A 378 16.76 -18.57 8.14
N ASP A 379 17.60 -19.59 8.36
CA ASP A 379 17.43 -20.91 7.74
C ASP A 379 16.81 -21.88 8.74
N LEU A 380 15.56 -22.27 8.48
CA LEU A 380 14.78 -23.18 9.31
C LEU A 380 15.45 -24.55 9.50
N ARG A 381 16.34 -24.97 8.58
CA ARG A 381 17.07 -26.25 8.68
C ARG A 381 18.12 -26.24 9.79
N HIS A 382 18.55 -25.06 10.22
CA HIS A 382 19.48 -24.86 11.33
C HIS A 382 18.78 -24.82 12.69
N TRP A 383 17.45 -24.74 12.73
CA TRP A 383 16.66 -24.74 13.97
C TRP A 383 16.48 -26.15 14.54
N LYS A 384 17.59 -26.76 14.93
CA LYS A 384 17.62 -28.10 15.52
C LYS A 384 17.96 -27.99 17.01
N PRO A 385 17.27 -28.75 17.88
CA PRO A 385 17.63 -28.80 19.29
C PRO A 385 19.08 -29.24 19.44
N ASN A 386 19.88 -28.48 20.19
CA ASN A 386 21.23 -28.90 20.50
C ASN A 386 21.16 -30.06 21.52
N ALA A 387 21.48 -31.27 21.09
CA ALA A 387 21.46 -32.46 21.95
C ALA A 387 22.39 -32.38 23.16
N ALA A 388 23.37 -31.46 23.15
CA ALA A 388 24.28 -31.21 24.26
C ALA A 388 23.83 -30.07 25.20
N ALA A 389 22.79 -29.31 24.84
CA ALA A 389 22.28 -28.23 25.68
C ALA A 389 21.31 -28.78 26.75
N PRO A 390 21.44 -28.34 28.02
CA PRO A 390 20.69 -28.90 29.15
C PRO A 390 19.17 -28.66 29.09
N SER A 391 18.69 -27.82 28.16
CA SER A 391 17.30 -27.37 28.04
C SER A 391 16.64 -27.75 26.70
N PHE A 392 17.30 -28.50 25.82
CA PHE A 392 16.85 -28.71 24.41
C PHE A 392 16.54 -27.39 23.65
N GLN A 393 17.04 -26.26 24.14
CA GLN A 393 16.85 -24.96 23.49
C GLN A 393 17.58 -24.92 22.16
N ILE A 394 16.92 -24.32 21.17
CA ILE A 394 17.48 -24.04 19.86
C ILE A 394 18.20 -22.69 19.96
N THR A 395 19.49 -22.66 19.64
CA THR A 395 20.22 -21.40 19.49
C THR A 395 20.07 -20.94 18.06
N ALA A 396 19.34 -19.85 17.84
CA ALA A 396 19.19 -19.24 16.53
C ALA A 396 20.51 -18.58 16.13
N SER A 397 20.93 -18.78 14.88
CA SER A 397 21.94 -17.96 14.24
C SER A 397 21.33 -17.45 12.93
N PRO A 398 21.27 -16.13 12.72
CA PRO A 398 20.81 -15.60 11.45
C PRO A 398 21.81 -15.95 10.35
N VAL A 399 21.30 -16.12 9.13
CA VAL A 399 22.11 -16.22 7.90
C VAL A 399 22.62 -14.84 7.51
N ALA A 400 21.76 -13.82 7.66
CA ALA A 400 22.09 -12.42 7.50
C ALA A 400 21.32 -11.61 8.54
N SER A 401 21.92 -10.53 9.05
CA SER A 401 21.31 -9.61 10.00
C SER A 401 21.73 -8.18 9.70
N PHE A 402 20.79 -7.25 9.72
CA PHE A 402 21.00 -5.87 9.33
C PHE A 402 20.50 -4.93 10.42
N ASP A 403 21.36 -3.99 10.81
CA ASP A 403 21.10 -2.93 11.79
C ASP A 403 21.18 -1.56 11.09
N PHE A 404 20.30 -1.38 10.09
CA PHE A 404 20.23 -0.15 9.30
C PHE A 404 19.14 0.78 9.83
N HIS A 405 17.91 0.28 9.94
CA HIS A 405 16.79 1.03 10.49
C HIS A 405 17.00 1.37 11.97
N LYS A 406 16.32 2.42 12.45
CA LYS A 406 16.49 2.96 13.81
C LYS A 406 15.19 3.08 14.60
N GLU A 407 14.08 2.70 13.97
CA GLU A 407 12.75 2.65 14.54
C GLU A 407 12.14 1.29 14.17
N PRO A 408 10.99 0.89 14.78
CA PRO A 408 10.40 -0.43 14.55
C PRO A 408 10.20 -0.80 13.09
N ILE A 409 10.54 -2.04 12.74
CA ILE A 409 10.18 -2.62 11.44
C ILE A 409 8.68 -2.89 11.42
N THR A 410 7.97 -2.24 10.50
CA THR A 410 6.50 -2.30 10.38
C THR A 410 6.03 -3.28 9.31
N SER A 411 6.89 -3.61 8.33
CA SER A 411 6.57 -4.52 7.25
C SER A 411 7.83 -5.15 6.68
N ILE A 412 7.75 -6.41 6.25
CA ILE A 412 8.84 -7.10 5.55
C ILE A 412 8.24 -8.09 4.56
N GLU A 413 8.75 -8.13 3.33
CA GLU A 413 8.28 -9.08 2.32
C GLU A 413 9.40 -9.54 1.39
N TRP A 414 9.52 -10.86 1.21
CA TRP A 414 10.31 -11.42 0.11
C TRP A 414 9.70 -11.05 -1.23
N HIS A 415 10.54 -10.80 -2.22
CA HIS A 415 10.05 -10.66 -3.59
C HIS A 415 9.31 -11.94 -4.03
N PRO A 416 8.15 -11.85 -4.68
CA PRO A 416 7.31 -13.02 -4.95
C PRO A 416 7.95 -14.00 -5.95
N LEU A 417 8.84 -13.51 -6.82
CA LEU A 417 9.45 -14.27 -7.92
C LEU A 417 10.98 -14.38 -7.82
N ASP A 418 11.61 -13.67 -6.89
CA ASP A 418 13.06 -13.58 -6.74
C ASP A 418 13.42 -13.98 -5.31
N ASP A 419 14.42 -14.83 -5.14
CA ASP A 419 14.79 -15.42 -3.86
C ASP A 419 15.90 -14.68 -3.13
N SER A 420 16.48 -13.63 -3.73
CA SER A 420 17.49 -12.79 -3.08
C SER A 420 16.95 -11.42 -2.65
N VAL A 421 15.82 -10.97 -3.20
CA VAL A 421 15.30 -9.62 -2.96
C VAL A 421 14.29 -9.55 -1.82
N VAL A 422 14.46 -8.59 -0.91
CA VAL A 422 13.56 -8.31 0.23
C VAL A 422 13.23 -6.82 0.30
N THR A 423 11.96 -6.50 0.56
CA THR A 423 11.53 -5.14 0.92
C THR A 423 11.29 -5.04 2.42
N VAL A 424 11.68 -3.92 3.03
CA VAL A 424 11.53 -3.66 4.47
C VAL A 424 10.93 -2.26 4.66
N GLY A 425 9.79 -2.17 5.35
CA GLY A 425 9.17 -0.92 5.77
C GLY A 425 9.43 -0.67 7.25
N SER A 426 9.71 0.59 7.61
CA SER A 426 10.05 0.98 8.98
C SER A 426 9.32 2.26 9.42
N ALA A 427 9.06 2.36 10.71
CA ALA A 427 8.50 3.56 11.34
C ALA A 427 9.45 4.78 11.26
N ASP A 428 10.69 4.61 10.79
CA ASP A 428 11.63 5.70 10.48
C ASP A 428 11.32 6.45 9.17
N ASN A 429 10.15 6.22 8.59
CA ASN A 429 9.64 6.81 7.35
C ASN A 429 10.35 6.31 6.09
N THR A 430 10.89 5.09 6.10
CA THR A 430 11.54 4.52 4.91
C THR A 430 10.99 3.14 4.54
N VAL A 431 10.94 2.89 3.23
CA VAL A 431 10.82 1.58 2.61
C VAL A 431 12.14 1.29 1.88
N THR A 432 12.80 0.21 2.23
CA THR A 432 14.12 -0.15 1.70
C THR A 432 14.06 -1.44 0.88
N LEU A 433 14.84 -1.49 -0.20
CA LEU A 433 15.00 -2.69 -1.03
C LEU A 433 16.39 -3.26 -0.85
N TRP A 434 16.47 -4.57 -0.69
CA TRP A 434 17.69 -5.30 -0.40
C TRP A 434 17.87 -6.44 -1.37
N ASP A 435 19.10 -6.65 -1.85
CA ASP A 435 19.49 -7.84 -2.60
C ASP A 435 20.58 -8.60 -1.83
N LEU A 436 20.19 -9.76 -1.31
CA LEU A 436 21.04 -10.63 -0.50
C LEU A 436 22.10 -11.38 -1.33
N ALA A 437 22.04 -11.33 -2.66
CA ALA A 437 23.07 -11.89 -3.52
C ALA A 437 24.25 -10.93 -3.74
N VAL A 438 24.12 -9.66 -3.36
CA VAL A 438 25.19 -8.66 -3.52
C VAL A 438 26.28 -8.90 -2.47
N GLU A 439 27.49 -9.09 -2.98
CA GLU A 439 28.73 -9.14 -2.22
C GLU A 439 29.67 -8.08 -2.83
N LEU A 440 29.78 -6.90 -2.22
CA LEU A 440 30.80 -5.93 -2.62
C LEU A 440 32.15 -6.31 -2.00
N ASP A 441 33.23 -6.10 -2.75
CA ASP A 441 34.57 -6.25 -2.20
C ASP A 441 34.82 -5.10 -1.20
N ASP A 442 35.20 -5.43 0.03
CA ASP A 442 35.35 -4.50 1.16
C ASP A 442 36.24 -3.28 0.82
N GLU A 443 37.12 -3.38 -0.19
CA GLU A 443 37.99 -2.29 -0.64
C GLU A 443 37.23 -1.16 -1.35
N GLU A 444 36.16 -1.44 -2.10
CA GLU A 444 35.41 -0.45 -2.89
C GLU A 444 34.51 0.41 -1.99
N SER A 445 33.78 -0.20 -1.06
CA SER A 445 32.93 0.50 -0.08
C SER A 445 33.73 1.42 0.85
N ARG A 446 34.97 1.03 1.21
CA ARG A 446 35.87 1.85 2.02
C ARG A 446 36.40 3.07 1.26
N GLN A 447 36.64 2.95 -0.04
CA GLN A 447 37.09 4.06 -0.88
C GLN A 447 35.98 5.10 -1.12
N ALA A 448 34.71 4.67 -1.14
CA ALA A 448 33.55 5.55 -1.33
C ALA A 448 33.07 6.26 -0.03
N GLY A 449 33.63 5.94 1.14
CA GLY A 449 33.17 6.52 2.42
C GLY A 449 31.78 6.03 2.86
N MET A 450 31.36 4.86 2.38
CA MET A 450 30.05 4.25 2.62
C MET A 450 30.13 2.95 3.44
N ALA A 451 31.18 2.81 4.27
CA ALA A 451 31.46 1.57 5.00
C ALA A 451 30.41 1.17 6.06
N ASP A 452 29.51 2.07 6.45
CA ASP A 452 28.38 1.84 7.36
C ASP A 452 27.08 1.48 6.63
N ILE A 453 27.01 1.65 5.31
CA ILE A 453 25.86 1.27 4.50
C ILE A 453 26.11 -0.17 4.03
N PRO A 454 25.24 -1.13 4.38
CA PRO A 454 25.41 -2.49 3.91
C PRO A 454 25.35 -2.55 2.38
N PRO A 455 26.25 -3.29 1.72
CA PRO A 455 26.31 -3.36 0.26
C PRO A 455 25.05 -4.00 -0.36
N GLN A 456 24.28 -4.76 0.44
CA GLN A 456 23.01 -5.35 0.02
C GLN A 456 21.87 -4.33 -0.09
N LEU A 457 22.00 -3.12 0.45
CA LEU A 457 20.97 -2.07 0.34
C LEU A 457 20.97 -1.50 -1.08
N LEU A 458 19.89 -1.77 -1.83
CA LEU A 458 19.73 -1.30 -3.22
C LEU A 458 19.04 0.05 -3.33
N PHE A 459 18.06 0.32 -2.46
CA PHE A 459 17.18 1.48 -2.61
C PHE A 459 16.58 1.93 -1.29
N VAL A 460 16.33 3.23 -1.16
CA VAL A 460 15.59 3.85 -0.05
C VAL A 460 14.49 4.74 -0.61
N HIS A 461 13.24 4.38 -0.37
CA HIS A 461 12.06 5.20 -0.65
C HIS A 461 11.59 5.87 0.64
N TYR A 462 11.48 7.20 0.64
CA TYR A 462 10.92 7.93 1.78
C TYR A 462 9.38 7.96 1.69
N MET A 463 8.72 7.59 2.78
CA MET A 463 7.27 7.70 2.95
C MET A 463 6.95 7.92 4.42
N GLU A 464 6.17 8.96 4.72
CA GLU A 464 5.81 9.28 6.10
C GLU A 464 4.98 8.16 6.75
N SER A 465 5.36 7.76 7.97
CA SER A 465 4.68 6.80 8.82
C SER A 465 4.34 5.48 8.12
N VAL A 466 5.33 4.84 7.50
CA VAL A 466 5.16 3.56 6.79
C VAL A 466 4.51 2.52 7.70
N LYS A 467 3.40 1.94 7.24
CA LYS A 467 2.66 0.90 7.96
C LYS A 467 2.80 -0.47 7.34
N GLU A 468 2.69 -0.54 6.02
CA GLU A 468 2.70 -1.81 5.30
C GLU A 468 3.20 -1.60 3.87
N VAL A 469 3.91 -2.60 3.33
CA VAL A 469 4.37 -2.64 1.93
C VAL A 469 4.08 -4.02 1.35
N HIS A 470 3.65 -4.06 0.08
CA HIS A 470 3.41 -5.29 -0.67
C HIS A 470 3.98 -5.22 -2.09
N TRP A 471 4.54 -6.34 -2.56
CA TRP A 471 4.91 -6.53 -3.97
C TRP A 471 3.69 -6.80 -4.85
N GLN A 472 3.59 -6.11 -5.98
CA GLN A 472 2.62 -6.46 -7.01
C GLN A 472 3.16 -7.60 -7.89
N ALA A 473 2.83 -8.84 -7.54
CA ALA A 473 3.34 -10.04 -8.23
C ALA A 473 3.06 -10.08 -9.74
N GLN A 474 1.98 -9.43 -10.22
CA GLN A 474 1.63 -9.38 -11.65
C GLN A 474 2.40 -8.29 -12.42
N MET A 475 3.08 -7.38 -11.73
CA MET A 475 3.90 -6.30 -12.28
C MET A 475 5.30 -6.31 -11.62
N PRO A 476 6.25 -7.09 -12.18
CA PRO A 476 7.58 -7.21 -11.61
C PRO A 476 8.26 -5.86 -11.35
N GLY A 477 8.85 -5.71 -10.15
CA GLY A 477 9.49 -4.48 -9.69
C GLY A 477 8.54 -3.43 -9.11
N THR A 478 7.22 -3.63 -9.19
CA THR A 478 6.24 -2.69 -8.62
C THR A 478 5.91 -3.03 -7.18
N LEU A 479 5.94 -2.01 -6.34
CA LEU A 479 5.56 -2.03 -4.93
C LEU A 479 4.39 -1.09 -4.71
N MET A 480 3.60 -1.43 -3.71
CA MET A 480 2.63 -0.54 -3.11
C MET A 480 2.94 -0.45 -1.63
N ALA A 481 2.84 0.75 -1.04
CA ALA A 481 3.02 0.97 0.38
C ALA A 481 1.92 1.87 0.91
N THR A 482 1.61 1.75 2.21
CA THR A 482 0.68 2.63 2.90
C THR A 482 1.33 3.30 4.11
N GLY A 483 0.88 4.51 4.42
CA GLY A 483 1.44 5.33 5.48
C GLY A 483 0.59 6.58 5.75
N GLY A 484 1.20 7.61 6.34
CA GLY A 484 0.53 8.86 6.72
C GLY A 484 -0.10 9.59 5.53
N ASN A 485 0.51 9.50 4.35
CA ASN A 485 0.11 10.22 3.14
C ASN A 485 -0.78 9.40 2.18
N GLY A 486 -1.39 8.30 2.66
CA GLY A 486 -2.22 7.42 1.84
C GLY A 486 -1.43 6.24 1.27
N PHE A 487 -1.51 6.04 -0.05
CA PHE A 487 -0.83 4.97 -0.77
C PHE A 487 0.25 5.51 -1.69
N SER A 488 1.44 4.90 -1.65
CA SER A 488 2.51 5.12 -2.63
C SER A 488 2.60 3.87 -3.51
N VAL A 489 2.45 4.03 -4.84
CA VAL A 489 2.63 2.95 -5.82
C VAL A 489 3.84 3.32 -6.67
N PHE A 490 4.89 2.51 -6.61
CA PHE A 490 6.16 2.87 -7.23
C PHE A 490 6.89 1.66 -7.81
N LYS A 491 7.75 1.95 -8.78
CA LYS A 491 8.70 1.02 -9.37
C LYS A 491 10.04 1.72 -9.52
N THR A 492 11.05 1.15 -8.89
CA THR A 492 12.43 1.68 -8.95
C THR A 492 13.13 1.21 -10.22
N ILE A 493 14.22 1.88 -10.60
CA ILE A 493 15.08 1.40 -11.69
C ILE A 493 15.92 0.16 -11.32
N SER A 494 16.01 -0.16 -10.02
CA SER A 494 16.92 -1.18 -9.48
C SER A 494 16.35 -2.59 -9.45
N VAL A 495 15.02 -2.76 -9.54
CA VAL A 495 14.31 -4.06 -9.36
C VAL A 495 13.20 -4.24 -10.40
#